data_AF-A0A2M7K9M6-F1
#
_entry.id   AF-A0A2M7K9M6-F1
#
_cell.length_a   1.000
_cell.length_b   1.000
_cell.length_c   1.000
_cell.angle_alpha   90.00
_cell.angle_beta   90.00
_cell.angle_gamma   90.00
#
_symmetry.space_group_name_H-M   'P 1'
#
loop_
_entity.id
_entity.type
_entity.pdbx_description
1 polymer ?
#
loop_
_entity_poly.entity_id
_entity_poly.type
_entity_poly.pdbx_seq_one_letter_code
_entity_poly.pdbx_strand_id
1 'polypeptide(L)'
;GTGGTFSYFELGETIEMENLLKGKNLPSFTEFARYLFYTATGEEFNEKLVNEKTGFIGESKNFEVYLIYKPDIEWLKRNALTLEGCRGLPKFKTKQRLVFAPCKYVDDYTCLEHRIDFCQLPYEIYRIQK
;
A
#
# COMPACT_ATOMS: atom_id res chain seq x y z
N GLY A 1 30.63 22.54 -18.79
CA GLY A 1 29.65 21.42 -18.76
C GLY A 1 29.75 20.78 -17.39
N THR A 2 28.69 20.36 -16.72
CA THR A 2 27.38 19.87 -17.19
C THR A 2 26.29 20.29 -16.20
N GLY A 3 25.26 20.97 -16.70
CA GLY A 3 24.04 21.28 -15.96
C GLY A 3 23.20 20.02 -15.78
N GLY A 4 23.44 19.30 -14.69
CA GLY A 4 22.49 18.33 -14.17
C GLY A 4 21.53 19.05 -13.25
N THR A 5 20.31 19.31 -13.71
CA THR A 5 19.22 19.77 -12.84
C THR A 5 18.82 18.57 -11.98
N PHE A 6 19.40 18.46 -10.79
CA PHE A 6 18.88 17.57 -9.76
C PHE A 6 17.58 18.21 -9.27
N SER A 7 16.44 17.68 -9.71
CA SER A 7 15.15 17.99 -9.11
C SER A 7 15.18 17.46 -7.68
N TYR A 8 15.59 18.33 -6.76
CA TYR A 8 15.47 18.12 -5.32
C TYR A 8 13.98 18.25 -5.01
N PHE A 9 13.24 17.15 -5.13
CA PHE A 9 11.92 17.05 -4.52
C PHE A 9 12.13 17.26 -3.02
N GLU A 10 11.35 18.20 -2.50
CA GLU A 10 11.50 18.85 -1.21
C GLU A 10 11.85 17.84 -0.10
N LEU A 11 12.92 18.12 0.64
CA LEU A 11 13.43 17.33 1.77
C LEU A 11 12.44 17.21 2.96
N GLY A 12 11.17 17.54 2.77
CA GLY A 12 10.08 17.43 3.74
C GLY A 12 9.39 16.06 3.71
N GLU A 13 8.99 15.57 2.53
CA GLU A 13 8.14 14.37 2.43
C GLU A 13 8.86 13.07 2.85
N THR A 14 10.16 12.97 2.62
CA THR A 14 10.95 11.77 3.00
C THR A 14 11.11 11.65 4.52
N ILE A 15 11.33 12.79 5.21
CA ILE A 15 11.40 12.84 6.67
C ILE A 15 10.01 12.55 7.27
N GLU A 16 8.93 13.04 6.67
CA GLU A 16 7.56 12.72 7.10
C GLU A 16 7.26 11.22 6.95
N MET A 17 7.70 10.57 5.87
CA MET A 17 7.50 9.14 5.67
C MET A 17 8.23 8.26 6.69
N GLU A 18 9.47 8.61 7.07
CA GLU A 18 10.17 7.89 8.15
C GLU A 18 9.52 8.12 9.52
N ASN A 19 8.98 9.32 9.75
CA ASN A 19 8.24 9.63 10.96
C ASN A 19 6.86 8.95 11.00
N LEU A 20 6.26 8.65 9.84
CA LEU A 20 4.97 7.98 9.74
C LEU A 20 4.95 6.64 10.49
N LEU A 21 6.02 5.86 10.33
CA LEU A 21 6.19 4.55 10.98
C LEU A 21 6.76 4.65 12.41
N LYS A 22 7.42 5.77 12.74
CA LYS A 22 8.03 6.04 14.06
C LYS A 22 7.12 6.87 14.99
N GLY A 23 5.97 7.33 14.50
CA GLY A 23 5.02 8.15 15.24
C GLY A 23 4.34 7.40 16.39
N LYS A 24 3.65 8.14 17.26
CA LYS A 24 2.88 7.57 18.40
C LYS A 24 1.48 7.07 18.03
N ASN A 25 1.00 7.39 16.83
CA ASN A 25 -0.33 7.01 16.35
C ASN A 25 -0.24 6.27 15.02
N LEU A 26 -1.23 5.43 14.75
CA LEU A 26 -1.35 4.76 13.46
C LEU A 26 -1.54 5.80 12.34
N PRO A 27 -0.87 5.63 11.20
CA PRO A 27 -0.99 6.55 10.07
C PRO A 27 -2.39 6.53 9.50
N SER A 28 -2.85 7.66 8.94
CA SER A 28 -4.10 7.67 8.18
C SER A 28 -4.00 6.76 6.95
N PHE A 29 -5.15 6.32 6.42
CA PHE A 29 -5.19 5.48 5.22
C PHE A 29 -4.39 6.10 4.07
N THR A 30 -4.59 7.40 3.83
CA THR A 30 -3.94 8.14 2.75
C THR A 30 -2.43 8.27 2.92
N GLU A 31 -1.96 8.57 4.14
CA GLU A 31 -0.53 8.70 4.42
C GLU A 31 0.18 7.36 4.27
N PHE A 32 -0.46 6.29 4.74
CA PHE A 32 0.09 4.95 4.62
C PHE A 32 0.04 4.42 3.19
N ALA A 33 -1.03 4.73 2.45
CA ALA A 33 -1.14 4.47 1.02
C ALA A 33 -0.02 5.17 0.24
N ARG A 34 0.25 6.45 0.53
CA ARG A 34 1.35 7.22 -0.07
C ARG A 34 2.69 6.51 0.16
N TYR A 35 2.98 6.17 1.42
CA TYR A 35 4.21 5.48 1.79
C TYR A 35 4.37 4.13 1.08
N LEU A 36 3.34 3.28 1.12
CA LEU A 36 3.38 1.95 0.50
C LEU A 36 3.48 2.03 -1.02
N PHE A 37 2.76 2.96 -1.65
CA PHE A 37 2.82 3.16 -3.09
C PHE A 37 4.22 3.61 -3.52
N TYR A 38 4.79 4.60 -2.84
CA TYR A 38 6.12 5.10 -3.14
C TYR A 38 7.20 4.03 -2.92
N THR A 39 7.13 3.29 -1.81
CA THR A 39 8.12 2.21 -1.52
C THR A 39 8.01 1.02 -2.46
N ALA A 40 6.81 0.69 -2.93
CA ALA A 40 6.59 -0.44 -3.83
C ALA A 40 6.88 -0.11 -5.31
N THR A 41 6.62 1.12 -5.74
CA THR A 41 6.67 1.50 -7.16
C THR A 41 7.77 2.51 -7.49
N GLY A 42 8.24 3.29 -6.51
CA GLY A 42 9.11 4.43 -6.72
C GLY A 42 8.45 5.60 -7.48
N GLU A 43 7.14 5.55 -7.71
CA GLU A 43 6.38 6.57 -8.43
C GLU A 43 5.62 7.50 -7.47
N GLU A 44 5.22 8.66 -7.99
CA GLU A 44 4.46 9.67 -7.24
C GLU A 44 3.03 9.17 -6.95
N PHE A 45 2.60 9.34 -5.71
CA PHE A 45 1.28 8.93 -5.26
C PHE A 45 0.22 9.97 -5.61
N ASN A 46 -0.89 9.54 -6.21
CA ASN A 46 -1.99 10.42 -6.58
C ASN A 46 -3.26 10.10 -5.78
N GLU A 47 -3.51 10.92 -4.75
CA GLU A 47 -4.68 10.81 -3.87
C GLU A 47 -6.02 10.84 -4.62
N LYS A 48 -6.09 11.51 -5.77
CA LYS A 48 -7.34 11.63 -6.55
C LYS A 48 -7.76 10.30 -7.19
N LEU A 49 -6.83 9.37 -7.35
CA LEU A 49 -7.09 8.05 -7.92
C LEU A 49 -7.48 7.02 -6.85
N VAL A 50 -7.33 7.35 -5.57
CA VAL A 50 -7.58 6.46 -4.45
C VAL A 50 -9.08 6.14 -4.35
N ASN A 51 -9.38 4.88 -4.11
CA ASN A 51 -10.73 4.38 -3.84
C ASN A 51 -10.72 3.50 -2.60
N GLU A 52 -11.07 4.10 -1.46
CA GLU A 52 -11.11 3.43 -0.16
C GLU A 52 -12.11 2.26 -0.13
N LYS A 53 -13.17 2.28 -0.95
CA LYS A 53 -14.16 1.19 -0.97
C LYS A 53 -13.59 -0.10 -1.53
N THR A 54 -12.73 0.00 -2.55
CA THR A 54 -12.05 -1.16 -3.15
C THR A 54 -10.66 -1.37 -2.58
N GLY A 55 -10.17 -0.43 -1.77
CA GLY A 55 -8.78 -0.37 -1.32
C GLY A 55 -7.80 0.00 -2.44
N PHE A 56 -8.24 0.47 -3.61
CA PHE A 56 -7.32 0.85 -4.68
C PHE A 56 -6.59 2.14 -4.31
N ILE A 57 -5.25 2.13 -4.37
CA ILE A 57 -4.44 3.29 -4.00
C ILE A 57 -3.64 3.88 -5.18
N GLY A 58 -3.66 3.22 -6.33
CA GLY A 58 -3.05 3.73 -7.55
C GLY A 58 -2.57 2.62 -8.47
N GLU A 59 -2.07 3.01 -9.64
CA GLU A 59 -1.41 2.09 -10.57
C GLU A 59 -0.08 2.66 -11.04
N SER A 60 0.90 1.78 -11.15
CA SER A 60 2.21 1.98 -11.76
C SER A 60 2.20 1.46 -13.20
N LYS A 61 3.29 1.64 -13.96
CA LYS A 61 3.46 1.02 -15.30
C LYS A 61 3.19 -0.48 -15.30
N ASN A 62 3.59 -1.20 -14.24
CA ASN A 62 3.57 -2.66 -14.18
C ASN A 62 2.57 -3.23 -13.16
N PHE A 63 2.12 -2.40 -12.21
CA PHE A 63 1.34 -2.86 -11.07
C PHE A 63 0.06 -2.05 -10.83
N GLU A 64 -1.02 -2.71 -10.42
CA GLU A 64 -2.16 -2.09 -9.75
C GLU A 64 -1.97 -2.28 -8.24
N VAL A 65 -2.04 -1.21 -7.46
CA VAL A 65 -1.73 -1.26 -6.03
C VAL A 65 -3.01 -1.10 -5.22
N TYR A 66 -3.19 -2.02 -4.27
CA TYR A 66 -4.32 -2.07 -3.36
C TYR A 66 -3.83 -2.11 -1.90
N LEU A 67 -4.55 -1.45 -1.00
CA LEU A 67 -4.30 -1.38 0.41
C LEU A 67 -5.56 -1.75 1.19
N ILE A 68 -5.43 -2.77 2.03
CA ILE A 68 -6.41 -3.20 3.02
C ILE A 68 -5.89 -2.76 4.38
N TYR A 69 -6.28 -1.56 4.79
CA TYR A 69 -5.81 -0.96 6.03
C TYR A 69 -6.88 -0.08 6.64
N LYS A 70 -6.88 -0.05 7.97
CA LYS A 70 -7.63 0.91 8.78
C LYS A 70 -6.71 1.31 9.94
N PRO A 71 -6.71 2.58 10.38
CA PRO A 71 -5.96 3.04 11.54
C PRO A 71 -6.57 2.52 12.86
N ASP A 72 -6.72 1.20 12.98
CA ASP A 72 -7.33 0.50 14.11
C ASP A 72 -6.64 -0.87 14.28
N ILE A 73 -5.96 -1.07 15.41
CA ILE A 73 -5.16 -2.28 15.63
C ILE A 73 -6.05 -3.51 15.87
N GLU A 74 -7.18 -3.34 16.54
CA GLU A 74 -8.11 -4.46 16.74
C GLU A 74 -8.67 -4.94 15.40
N TRP A 75 -8.93 -4.00 14.49
CA TRP A 75 -9.29 -4.28 13.11
C TRP A 75 -8.14 -4.99 12.37
N LEU A 76 -6.91 -4.49 12.43
CA LEU A 76 -5.76 -5.10 11.75
C LEU A 76 -5.50 -6.55 12.21
N LYS A 77 -5.69 -6.85 13.49
CA LYS A 77 -5.55 -8.21 14.04
C LYS A 77 -6.61 -9.19 13.55
N ARG A 78 -7.78 -8.69 13.13
CA ARG A 78 -8.94 -9.52 12.73
C ARG A 78 -9.18 -9.53 11.22
N ASN A 79 -8.58 -8.60 10.48
CA ASN A 79 -8.74 -8.49 9.04
C ASN A 79 -7.57 -9.13 8.31
N ALA A 80 -7.84 -9.59 7.10
CA ALA A 80 -6.90 -10.25 6.23
C ALA A 80 -7.38 -10.15 4.78
N LEU A 81 -6.49 -10.42 3.83
CA LEU A 81 -6.88 -10.69 2.45
C LEU A 81 -7.65 -12.02 2.39
N THR A 82 -8.93 -11.95 2.05
CA THR A 82 -9.84 -13.10 1.91
C THR A 82 -10.13 -13.41 0.43
N LEU A 83 -10.69 -14.61 0.18
CA LEU A 83 -11.08 -15.03 -1.17
C LEU A 83 -12.12 -14.08 -1.77
N GLU A 84 -13.06 -13.60 -0.96
CA GLU A 84 -14.05 -12.61 -1.37
C GLU A 84 -13.39 -11.28 -1.75
N GLY A 85 -12.36 -10.86 -1.00
CA GLY A 85 -11.52 -9.72 -1.36
C GLY A 85 -10.88 -9.90 -2.75
N CYS A 86 -10.25 -11.05 -3.01
CA CYS A 86 -9.64 -11.36 -4.30
C CYS A 86 -10.65 -11.39 -5.46
N ARG A 87 -11.85 -11.95 -5.22
CA ARG A 87 -12.94 -12.03 -6.20
C ARG A 87 -13.66 -10.70 -6.43
N GLY A 88 -13.71 -9.84 -5.42
CA GLY A 88 -14.32 -8.51 -5.47
C GLY A 88 -13.46 -7.49 -6.21
N LEU A 89 -12.18 -7.79 -6.44
CA LEU A 89 -11.33 -6.95 -7.28
C LEU A 89 -11.89 -6.89 -8.71
N PRO A 90 -11.73 -5.75 -9.41
CA PRO A 90 -12.15 -5.62 -10.80
C PRO A 90 -11.47 -6.68 -11.69
N LYS A 91 -11.96 -6.91 -12.91
CA LYS A 91 -11.27 -7.82 -13.85
C LYS A 91 -9.84 -7.35 -14.11
N PHE A 92 -8.88 -8.27 -14.01
CA PHE A 92 -7.48 -7.97 -14.33
C PHE A 92 -7.36 -7.59 -15.81
N LYS A 93 -6.67 -6.49 -16.08
CA LYS A 93 -6.41 -6.04 -17.45
C LYS A 93 -5.15 -6.70 -17.98
N THR A 94 -4.01 -6.32 -17.41
CA THR A 94 -2.69 -6.69 -17.92
C THR A 94 -1.59 -6.68 -16.86
N LYS A 95 -1.75 -5.81 -15.86
CA LYS A 95 -0.77 -5.55 -14.79
C LYS A 95 -0.87 -6.57 -13.65
N GLN A 96 0.22 -6.73 -12.90
CA GLN A 96 0.23 -7.48 -11.64
C GLN A 96 -0.44 -6.66 -10.54
N ARG A 97 -1.02 -7.30 -9.52
CA ARG A 97 -1.74 -6.58 -8.45
C ARG A 97 -0.98 -6.70 -7.15
N LEU A 98 -0.40 -5.61 -6.68
CA LEU A 98 0.22 -5.55 -5.37
C LEU A 98 -0.88 -5.29 -4.33
N VAL A 99 -1.14 -6.27 -3.47
CA VAL A 99 -2.15 -6.15 -2.41
C VAL A 99 -1.46 -6.12 -1.05
N PHE A 100 -1.52 -4.95 -0.42
CA PHE A 100 -1.04 -4.72 0.92
C PHE A 100 -2.12 -5.05 1.94
N ALA A 101 -1.89 -6.03 2.81
CA ALA A 101 -2.84 -6.37 3.88
C ALA A 101 -2.12 -6.88 5.14
N PRO A 102 -2.76 -6.80 6.33
CA PRO A 102 -2.13 -7.23 7.58
C PRO A 102 -1.78 -8.72 7.59
N CYS A 103 -2.68 -9.55 7.04
CA CYS A 103 -2.56 -11.01 6.95
C CYS A 103 -3.18 -11.51 5.62
N LYS A 104 -2.90 -12.76 5.28
CA LYS A 104 -3.47 -13.49 4.14
C LYS A 104 -4.20 -14.75 4.62
N TYR A 105 -5.46 -14.92 4.24
CA TYR A 105 -6.27 -16.13 4.48
C TYR A 105 -6.59 -16.89 3.17
N VAL A 106 -5.89 -16.56 2.09
CA VAL A 106 -6.03 -17.22 0.79
C VAL A 106 -4.75 -17.95 0.42
N ASP A 107 -4.89 -19.10 -0.21
CA ASP A 107 -3.76 -19.86 -0.72
C ASP A 107 -3.06 -19.16 -1.88
N ASP A 108 -1.80 -19.50 -2.08
CA ASP A 108 -0.96 -18.90 -3.13
C ASP A 108 -1.52 -19.13 -4.53
N TYR A 109 -2.11 -20.31 -4.77
CA TYR A 109 -2.76 -20.63 -6.04
C TYR A 109 -3.87 -19.64 -6.39
N THR A 110 -4.71 -19.27 -5.41
CA THR A 110 -5.77 -18.27 -5.60
C THR A 110 -5.18 -16.90 -5.92
N CYS A 111 -4.10 -16.51 -5.22
CA CYS A 111 -3.41 -15.25 -5.50
C CYS A 111 -2.90 -15.23 -6.95
N LEU A 112 -2.24 -16.29 -7.40
CA LEU A 112 -1.70 -16.41 -8.75
C LEU A 112 -2.80 -16.35 -9.82
N GLU A 113 -3.93 -17.06 -9.62
CA GLU A 113 -5.07 -17.01 -10.54
C GLU A 113 -5.64 -15.59 -10.71
N HIS A 114 -5.60 -14.81 -9.64
CA HIS A 114 -6.08 -13.42 -9.64
C HIS A 114 -4.98 -12.38 -9.96
N ARG A 115 -3.76 -12.82 -10.28
CA ARG A 115 -2.56 -11.98 -10.47
C ARG A 115 -2.30 -11.06 -9.28
N ILE A 116 -2.39 -11.61 -8.09
CA ILE A 116 -2.17 -10.92 -6.82
C ILE A 116 -0.80 -11.29 -6.27
N ASP A 117 0.03 -10.28 -6.09
CA ASP A 117 1.24 -10.32 -5.31
C ASP A 117 0.91 -9.78 -3.91
N PHE A 118 0.95 -10.66 -2.91
CA PHE A 118 0.59 -10.30 -1.54
C PHE A 118 1.79 -9.69 -0.83
N CYS A 119 1.62 -8.46 -0.35
CA CYS A 119 2.58 -7.77 0.49
C CYS A 119 2.01 -7.62 1.91
N GLN A 120 2.73 -8.14 2.89
CA GLN A 120 2.36 -7.92 4.28
C GLN A 120 2.65 -6.48 4.69
N LEU A 121 1.79 -5.88 5.53
CA LEU A 121 2.05 -4.55 6.08
C LEU A 121 3.36 -4.53 6.89
N PRO A 122 4.17 -3.45 6.79
CA PRO A 122 5.37 -3.25 7.58
C PRO A 122 5.13 -3.46 9.07
N TYR A 123 6.00 -4.23 9.74
CA TYR A 123 5.83 -4.54 11.16
C TYR A 123 5.87 -3.30 12.07
N GLU A 124 6.48 -2.21 11.59
CA GLU A 124 6.63 -0.95 12.33
C GLU A 124 5.29 -0.38 12.82
N ILE A 125 4.20 -0.52 12.05
CA ILE A 125 2.87 -0.04 12.46
C ILE A 125 2.36 -0.73 13.74
N TYR A 126 2.81 -1.94 14.02
CA TYR A 126 2.44 -2.67 15.24
C TYR A 126 3.30 -2.28 16.45
N ARG A 127 4.45 -1.64 16.23
CA ARG A 127 5.34 -1.16 17.30
C ARG A 127 4.88 0.15 17.93
N ILE A 128 4.05 0.91 17.22
CA ILE A 128 3.53 2.22 17.66
C ILE A 128 2.71 2.12 18.95
N GLN A 129 2.19 0.93 19.26
CA GLN A 129 1.33 0.70 20.43
C GLN A 129 2.08 0.50 21.77
N LYS A 130 3.40 0.67 21.81
CA LYS A 130 4.23 0.44 23.01
C LYS A 130 4.52 1.70 23.81
#